data_AF-A0A2R6RKK6-F1
#
_entry.id   AF-A0A2R6RKK6-F1
#
_cell.length_a   1.000
_cell.length_b   1.000
_cell.length_c   1.000
_cell.angle_alpha   90.00
_cell.angle_beta   90.00
_cell.angle_gamma   90.00
#
_symmetry.space_group_name_H-M   'P 1'
#
loop_
_entity.id
_entity.type
_entity.pdbx_description
1 polymer ?
#
loop_
_entity_poly.entity_id
_entity_poly.type
_entity_poly.pdbx_seq_one_letter_code
_entity_poly.pdbx_strand_id
1 'polypeptide(L)' 'MVMLGLERLVVSLKFKLRSLKLKKPYDKIEKSESMRVEIRSRKARKIIEETMKIADSPKTKTYAF' A
#
# COMPACT_ATOMS: atom_id res chain seq x y z
N MET A 1 -41.16 -14.89 9.61
CA MET A 1 -39.84 -15.51 9.37
C MET A 1 -39.18 -14.92 8.12
N VAL A 2 -39.01 -13.59 8.05
CA VAL A 2 -38.46 -12.88 6.86
C VAL A 2 -37.23 -12.03 7.24
N MET A 3 -37.18 -11.53 8.47
CA MET A 3 -36.04 -10.77 9.01
C MET A 3 -34.72 -11.56 9.06
N LEU A 4 -34.78 -12.87 9.36
CA LEU A 4 -33.59 -13.72 9.52
C LEU A 4 -32.82 -13.94 8.20
N GLY A 5 -33.52 -13.88 7.05
CA GLY A 5 -32.93 -14.04 5.73
C GLY A 5 -32.17 -12.78 5.27
N LEU A 6 -32.73 -11.60 5.53
CA LEU A 6 -32.08 -10.33 5.21
C LEU A 6 -30.80 -10.15 6.00
N GLU A 7 -30.82 -10.46 7.30
CA GLU A 7 -29.63 -10.38 8.18
C GLU A 7 -28.49 -11.26 7.68
N ARG A 8 -28.77 -12.50 7.24
CA ARG A 8 -27.75 -13.37 6.63
C ARG A 8 -27.16 -12.79 5.35
N LEU A 9 -27.98 -12.14 4.52
CA LEU A 9 -27.53 -11.51 3.28
C LEU A 9 -26.62 -10.30 3.56
N VAL A 10 -26.99 -9.39 4.49
CA VAL A 10 -26.12 -8.26 4.83
C VAL A 10 -24.82 -8.70 5.50
N VAL A 11 -24.83 -9.76 6.32
CA VAL A 11 -23.59 -10.34 6.89
C VAL A 11 -22.69 -10.90 5.79
N SER A 12 -23.26 -11.63 4.82
CA SER A 12 -22.51 -12.17 3.69
C SER A 12 -21.92 -11.07 2.79
N LEU A 13 -22.68 -10.00 2.57
CA LEU A 13 -22.24 -8.85 1.76
C LEU A 13 -21.11 -8.09 2.46
N LYS A 14 -21.23 -7.85 3.78
CA LYS A 14 -20.17 -7.23 4.59
C LYS A 14 -18.88 -8.07 4.58
N PHE A 15 -19.00 -9.39 4.67
CA PHE A 15 -17.83 -10.28 4.64
C PHE A 15 -17.12 -10.24 3.28
N LYS A 16 -17.87 -10.29 2.17
CA LYS A 16 -17.31 -10.14 0.81
C LYS A 16 -16.65 -8.78 0.61
N LEU A 17 -17.24 -7.69 1.12
CA LEU A 17 -16.64 -6.36 1.07
C LEU A 17 -15.33 -6.27 1.86
N ARG A 18 -15.24 -6.94 3.02
CA ARG A 18 -14.02 -7.00 3.85
C ARG A 18 -12.92 -7.81 3.16
N SER A 19 -13.28 -8.90 2.49
CA SER A 19 -12.37 -9.71 1.68
C SER A 19 -11.81 -8.94 0.47
N LEU A 20 -12.65 -8.14 -0.21
CA LEU A 20 -12.23 -7.24 -1.29
C LEU A 20 -11.32 -6.09 -0.81
N LYS A 21 -11.42 -5.67 0.46
CA LYS A 21 -10.59 -4.61 1.06
C LYS A 21 -9.26 -5.12 1.63
N LEU A 22 -8.97 -6.41 1.60
CA LEU A 22 -7.63 -6.94 1.88
C LEU A 22 -6.72 -6.58 0.70
N LYS A 23 -6.31 -5.32 0.65
CA LYS A 23 -5.07 -4.92 -0.03
C LYS A 23 -4.00 -5.85 0.52
N LYS A 24 -3.43 -6.69 -0.34
CA LYS A 24 -2.27 -7.51 0.03
C LYS A 24 -1.26 -6.57 0.72
N PRO A 25 -0.81 -6.87 1.95
CA PRO A 25 0.32 -6.13 2.49
C PRO A 25 1.43 -6.28 1.46
N TYR A 26 1.91 -5.16 0.93
CA TYR A 26 2.98 -5.16 -0.05
C TYR A 26 4.15 -5.93 0.57
N ASP A 27 4.58 -7.04 -0.03
CA ASP A 27 5.80 -7.69 0.39
C ASP A 27 6.91 -6.66 0.18
N LYS A 28 7.38 -6.09 1.30
CA LYS A 28 8.47 -5.13 1.30
C LYS A 28 9.70 -5.89 0.82
N ILE A 29 9.93 -5.87 -0.48
CA ILE A 29 11.14 -6.44 -1.09
C ILE A 29 12.33 -5.85 -0.35
N GLU A 30 13.09 -6.72 0.31
CA GLU A 30 14.34 -6.32 0.91
C GLU A 30 15.26 -5.82 -0.19
N LYS A 31 15.92 -4.68 0.05
CA LYS A 31 16.82 -4.09 -0.93
C LYS A 31 17.93 -5.09 -1.26
N SER A 32 18.04 -5.45 -2.54
CA SER A 32 19.13 -6.28 -3.08
C SER A 32 20.50 -5.67 -2.77
N GLU A 33 21.54 -6.50 -2.70
CA GLU A 33 22.91 -6.05 -2.42
C GLU A 33 23.41 -5.04 -3.45
N SER A 34 23.03 -5.18 -4.73
CA SER A 34 23.34 -4.22 -5.79
C SER A 34 22.80 -2.82 -5.49
N MET A 35 21.57 -2.73 -4.99
CA MET A 35 20.96 -1.45 -4.61
C MET A 35 21.64 -0.85 -3.36
N ARG A 36 22.30 -1.63 -2.51
CA ARG A 36 23.04 -1.10 -1.34
C ARG A 36 24.38 -0.48 -1.72
N VAL A 37 25.04 -1.02 -2.75
CA VAL A 37 26.34 -0.54 -3.24
C VAL A 37 26.22 0.83 -3.92
N GLU A 38 25.16 1.04 -4.70
CA GLU A 38 24.92 2.28 -5.45
C GLU A 38 24.45 3.45 -4.54
N ILE A 39 23.77 3.15 -3.42
CA ILE A 39 23.31 4.15 -2.44
C ILE A 39 24.38 4.45 -1.37
N ARG A 40 25.67 4.40 -1.74
CA ARG A 40 26.75 4.89 -0.85
C ARG A 40 26.77 6.42 -0.77
N SER A 41 26.33 7.11 -1.83
CA SER A 41 26.31 8.57 -1.87
C SER A 41 25.21 9.16 -0.97
N ARG A 42 25.56 10.22 -0.19
CA ARG A 42 24.59 10.97 0.63
C ARG A 42 23.48 11.61 -0.21
N LYS A 43 23.80 12.05 -1.43
CA LYS A 43 22.82 12.69 -2.34
C LYS A 43 21.78 11.69 -2.84
N ALA A 44 22.22 10.48 -3.19
CA ALA A 44 21.33 9.39 -3.60
C ALA A 44 20.38 8.97 -2.47
N ARG A 45 20.87 8.89 -1.22
CA ARG A 45 20.03 8.61 -0.05
C ARG A 45 18.90 9.62 0.10
N LYS A 46 19.22 10.91 -0.02
CA LYS A 46 18.26 12.01 0.14
C LYS A 46 17.14 11.95 -0.90
N ILE A 47 17.50 11.74 -2.18
CA ILE A 47 16.53 11.62 -3.27
C ILE A 47 15.62 10.42 -3.06
N ILE A 48 16.18 9.26 -2.68
CA ILE A 48 15.38 8.04 -2.44
C ILE A 48 14.42 8.23 -1.26
N GLU A 49 14.88 8.84 -0.16
CA GLU A 49 14.03 9.11 1.01
C GLU A 49 12.88 10.06 0.67
N GLU A 50 13.16 11.11 -0.11
CA GLU A 50 12.15 12.07 -0.55
C GLU A 50 11.12 11.43 -1.49
N THR A 51 11.58 10.62 -2.45
CA THR A 51 10.71 9.88 -3.37
C THR A 51 9.82 8.86 -2.63
N MET A 52 10.37 8.17 -1.62
CA MET A 52 9.63 7.23 -0.78
C MET A 52 8.55 7.92 0.05
N LYS A 53 8.86 9.06 0.68
CA LYS A 53 7.89 9.84 1.47
C LYS A 53 6.71 10.32 0.61
N ILE A 54 6.98 10.69 -0.64
CA ILE A 54 5.95 11.13 -1.58
C ILE A 54 5.06 9.96 -2.00
N ALA A 55 5.64 8.80 -2.31
CA ALA A 55 4.89 7.60 -2.67
C ALA A 55 3.95 7.13 -1.54
N ASP A 56 4.41 7.21 -0.28
CA ASP A 56 3.61 6.86 0.89
C ASP A 56 2.47 7.87 1.16
N SER A 57 2.62 9.13 0.71
CA SER A 57 1.63 10.20 0.90
C SER A 57 1.28 10.91 -0.41
N PRO A 58 0.55 10.25 -1.33
CA PRO A 58 0.25 10.78 -2.67
C PRO A 58 -0.67 12.01 -2.67
N LYS A 59 -1.09 12.50 -1.50
CA LYS A 59 -2.01 13.63 -1.38
C LYS A 59 -1.33 15.00 -1.48
N THR A 60 -0.01 15.09 -1.33
CA THR A 60 0.64 16.40 -1.12
C THR A 60 1.42 16.92 -2.31
N LYS A 61 2.09 16.09 -3.12
CA LYS A 61 2.81 16.55 -4.34
C LYS A 61 2.95 15.45 -5.38
N THR A 62 2.30 15.62 -6.53
CA THR A 62 2.55 14.82 -7.74
C THR A 62 3.63 15.52 -8.54
N TYR A 63 4.82 14.95 -8.68
CA TYR A 63 5.75 15.40 -9.73
C TYR A 63 5.18 14.91 -11.07
N ALA A 64 4.70 15.84 -11.88
CA ALA A 64 4.56 15.61 -13.32
C ALA A 64 5.98 15.61 -13.88
N PHE A 65 6.37 14.47 -14.45
CA PHE A 65 7.58 14.36 -15.27
C PHE A 65 7.32 14.97 -16.64
#